data_AF-A0A2G2JWK2-F1
#
_entry.id   AF-A0A2G2JWK2-F1
#
_cell.length_a   1.000
_cell.length_b   1.000
_cell.length_c   1.000
_cell.angle_alpha   90.00
_cell.angle_beta   90.00
_cell.angle_gamma   90.00
#
_symmetry.space_group_name_H-M   'P 1'
#
loop_
_entity.id
_entity.type
_entity.pdbx_description
1 polymer ?
#
loop_
_entity_poly.entity_id
_entity_poly.type
_entity_poly.pdbx_seq_one_letter_code
_entity_poly.pdbx_strand_id
1 'polypeptide(L)'
;MPENDYEILIVDNKSTDNSIDIVNEMKKKFTNLRLIQNEKNLGRIQNWNISIEKAQGKYLIFLFANDLINEKNNIHELIQNL
;
A
#
# COMPACT_ATOMS: atom_id res chain seq x y z
N MET A 1 4.00 -15.20 3.26
CA MET A 1 4.57 -14.39 4.34
C MET A 1 3.51 -14.22 5.42
N PRO A 2 3.84 -14.40 6.71
CA PRO A 2 2.99 -14.03 7.83
C PRO A 2 2.45 -12.59 7.73
N GLU A 3 1.23 -12.33 8.23
CA GLU A 3 0.60 -10.99 8.21
C GLU A 3 1.45 -9.92 8.90
N ASN A 4 2.17 -10.30 9.96
CA ASN A 4 3.02 -9.40 10.73
C ASN A 4 4.35 -9.03 10.05
N ASP A 5 4.68 -9.67 8.91
CA ASP A 5 5.93 -9.45 8.19
C ASP A 5 5.80 -8.40 7.07
N TYR A 6 4.59 -7.88 6.83
CA TYR A 6 4.35 -6.83 5.84
C TYR A 6 3.25 -5.86 6.28
N GLU A 7 3.30 -4.65 5.74
CA GLU A 7 2.23 -3.66 5.85
C GLU A 7 1.57 -3.43 4.48
N ILE A 8 0.31 -3.02 4.51
CA ILE A 8 -0.40 -2.49 3.34
C ILE A 8 -0.57 -0.99 3.56
N LEU A 9 0.22 -0.18 2.87
CA LEU A 9 0.12 1.28 2.94
C LEU A 9 -0.63 1.82 1.73
N ILE A 10 -1.82 2.40 1.96
CA ILE A 10 -2.58 3.13 0.96
C ILE A 10 -2.40 4.63 1.22
N VAL A 11 -1.89 5.35 0.22
CA VAL A 11 -1.81 6.82 0.23
C VAL A 11 -2.80 7.36 -0.79
N ASP A 12 -3.93 7.83 -0.30
CA ASP A 12 -4.98 8.43 -1.11
C ASP A 12 -4.59 9.83 -1.58
N ASN A 13 -4.76 10.08 -2.87
CA ASN A 13 -4.40 11.33 -3.53
C ASN A 13 -5.61 12.27 -3.72
N LYS A 14 -6.47 12.35 -2.70
CA LYS A 14 -7.75 13.07 -2.73
C LYS A 14 -8.73 12.45 -3.72
N SER A 15 -9.10 11.20 -3.48
CA SER A 15 -10.18 10.56 -4.23
C SER A 15 -11.51 11.31 -4.01
N THR A 16 -12.35 11.32 -5.04
CA THR A 16 -13.68 11.96 -5.03
C THR A 16 -14.82 10.95 -5.13
N ASP A 17 -14.50 9.67 -5.08
CA ASP A 17 -15.43 8.54 -5.09
C ASP A 17 -15.43 7.83 -3.73
N ASN A 18 -15.97 6.62 -3.66
CA ASN A 18 -16.07 5.83 -2.44
C ASN A 18 -14.79 5.06 -2.07
N SER A 19 -13.63 5.38 -2.68
CA SER A 19 -12.36 4.70 -2.40
C SER A 19 -11.99 4.72 -0.91
N ILE A 20 -12.14 5.87 -0.24
CA ILE A 20 -11.82 6.01 1.19
C ILE A 20 -12.72 5.13 2.06
N ASP A 21 -14.02 5.09 1.77
CA ASP A 21 -14.97 4.29 2.52
C ASP A 21 -14.66 2.79 2.38
N ILE A 22 -14.35 2.34 1.16
CA ILE A 22 -13.93 0.96 0.90
C ILE A 22 -12.68 0.62 1.72
N VAL A 23 -11.66 1.48 1.71
CA VAL A 23 -10.43 1.23 2.47
C VAL A 23 -10.70 1.20 3.97
N ASN A 24 -11.55 2.09 4.49
CA ASN A 24 -11.94 2.09 5.90
C ASN A 24 -12.67 0.80 6.31
N GLU A 25 -13.53 0.26 5.46
CA GLU A 25 -14.15 -1.05 5.68
C GLU A 25 -13.11 -2.18 5.64
N MET A 26 -12.13 -2.12 4.72
CA MET A 26 -11.04 -3.11 4.66
C MET A 26 -10.15 -3.10 5.91
N LYS A 27 -9.91 -1.93 6.52
CA LYS A 27 -9.15 -1.82 7.78
C LYS A 27 -9.76 -2.60 8.95
N LYS A 28 -11.07 -2.89 8.91
CA LYS A 28 -11.72 -3.74 9.92
C LYS A 28 -11.30 -5.21 9.79
N LYS A 29 -10.81 -5.62 8.62
CA LYS A 29 -10.39 -6.99 8.30
C LYS A 29 -8.88 -7.16 8.28
N PHE A 30 -8.15 -6.17 7.79
CA PHE A 30 -6.69 -6.22 7.63
C PHE A 30 -6.03 -5.31 8.65
N THR A 31 -5.48 -5.91 9.70
CA THR A 31 -4.91 -5.16 10.84
C THR A 31 -3.60 -4.47 10.48
N ASN A 32 -2.91 -4.97 9.45
CA ASN A 32 -1.69 -4.40 8.89
C ASN A 32 -1.95 -3.34 7.79
N LEU A 33 -3.20 -2.93 7.57
CA LEU A 33 -3.55 -1.89 6.59
C LEU A 33 -3.54 -0.49 7.21
N ARG A 34 -2.76 0.41 6.62
CA ARG A 34 -2.67 1.82 6.96
C ARG A 34 -3.17 2.69 5.80
N LEU A 35 -3.96 3.71 6.12
CA LEU A 35 -4.47 4.69 5.16
C LEU A 35 -3.96 6.08 5.54
N ILE A 36 -3.39 6.79 4.56
CA ILE A 36 -3.01 8.20 4.64
C ILE A 36 -3.79 8.93 3.54
N GLN A 37 -4.37 10.07 3.88
CA GLN A 37 -5.17 10.86 2.93
C GLN A 37 -4.52 12.23 2.74
N ASN A 38 -4.27 12.61 1.49
CA ASN A 38 -3.75 13.94 1.19
C ASN A 38 -4.87 14.99 1.20
N GLU A 39 -4.58 16.18 1.72
CA GLU A 39 -5.54 17.30 1.76
C GLU A 39 -5.90 17.83 0.34
N LYS A 40 -5.02 17.60 -0.63
CA LYS A 40 -5.17 17.99 -2.04
C LYS A 40 -4.61 16.91 -2.96
N ASN A 41 -5.06 16.90 -4.22
CA ASN A 41 -4.45 16.07 -5.24
C ASN A 41 -3.06 16.64 -5.57
N LEU A 42 -2.02 15.86 -5.28
CA LEU A 42 -0.61 16.22 -5.47
C LEU A 42 -0.02 15.68 -6.77
N GLY A 43 -0.83 14.94 -7.54
CA GLY A 43 -0.36 14.13 -8.66
C GLY A 43 0.46 12.92 -8.21
N ARG A 44 0.77 12.06 -9.19
CA ARG A 44 1.33 10.72 -8.96
C ARG A 44 2.67 10.72 -8.24
N ILE A 45 3.61 11.54 -8.70
CA ILE A 45 5.01 11.51 -8.21
C ILE A 45 5.09 11.99 -6.75
N GLN A 46 4.42 13.09 -6.42
CA GLN A 46 4.40 13.58 -5.04
C GLN A 46 3.66 12.61 -4.12
N ASN A 47 2.58 11.98 -4.59
CA ASN A 47 1.90 10.94 -3.83
C ASN A 47 2.83 9.75 -3.52
N TRP A 48 3.62 9.29 -4.50
CA TRP A 48 4.61 8.23 -4.29
C TRP A 48 5.73 8.62 -3.33
N ASN A 49 6.20 9.87 -3.37
CA ASN A 49 7.19 10.34 -2.40
C ASN A 49 6.66 10.25 -0.97
N ILE A 50 5.39 10.60 -0.75
CA ILE A 50 4.72 10.42 0.55
C ILE A 50 4.62 8.93 0.89
N SER A 51 4.28 8.06 -0.06
CA SER A 51 4.26 6.60 0.19
C SER A 51 5.63 6.08 0.66
N ILE A 52 6.72 6.51 0.02
CA ILE A 52 8.09 6.12 0.40
C ILE A 52 8.45 6.67 1.78
N GLU A 53 8.15 7.94 2.05
CA GLU A 53 8.45 8.58 3.35
C GLU A 53 7.68 7.92 4.52
N LYS A 54 6.46 7.45 4.27
CA LYS A 54 5.57 6.90 5.31
C LYS A 54 5.63 5.38 5.45
N ALA A 55 6.27 4.70 4.51
CA ALA A 55 6.55 3.27 4.58
C ALA A 55 7.53 2.98 5.74
N GLN A 56 7.28 1.86 6.43
CA GLN A 56 8.04 1.37 7.57
C GLN A 56 8.80 0.08 7.25
N GLY A 57 8.46 -0.59 6.14
CA GLY A 57 9.15 -1.80 5.68
C GLY A 57 10.58 -1.55 5.21
N LYS A 58 11.46 -2.55 5.39
CA LYS A 58 12.84 -2.55 4.85
C LYS A 58 12.86 -2.53 3.31
N TYR A 59 11.87 -3.17 2.70
CA TYR A 59 11.68 -3.25 1.25
C TYR A 59 10.31 -2.69 0.89
N LEU A 60 10.18 -2.13 -0.32
CA LEU A 60 8.96 -1.52 -0.81
C LEU A 60 8.60 -2.06 -2.20
N ILE A 61 7.33 -2.39 -2.39
CA ILE A 61 6.74 -2.67 -3.70
C ILE A 61 5.64 -1.65 -3.93
N PHE A 62 5.68 -0.96 -5.07
CA PHE A 62 4.50 -0.26 -5.58
C PHE A 62 3.59 -1.29 -6.24
N LEU A 63 2.37 -1.43 -5.73
CA LEU A 63 1.33 -2.24 -6.33
C LEU A 63 0.26 -1.31 -6.90
N PHE A 64 0.01 -1.36 -8.21
CA PHE A 64 -1.03 -0.53 -8.83
C PHE A 64 -2.41 -1.15 -8.62
N ALA A 65 -3.45 -0.31 -8.69
CA ALA A 65 -4.83 -0.73 -8.40
C ALA A 65 -5.35 -1.86 -9.30
N ASN A 66 -4.71 -2.09 -10.45
CA ASN A 66 -5.02 -3.15 -11.41
C ASN A 66 -4.01 -4.32 -11.39
N ASP A 67 -3.10 -4.34 -10.42
CA ASP A 67 -2.13 -5.42 -10.25
C ASP A 67 -2.62 -6.47 -9.24
N LEU A 68 -2.07 -7.68 -9.35
CA LEU A 68 -2.30 -8.78 -8.41
C LEU A 68 -0.98 -9.42 -8.05
N ILE A 69 -0.69 -9.59 -6.76
CA ILE A 69 0.38 -10.47 -6.28
C ILE A 69 -0.22 -11.85 -5.98
N ASN A 70 0.37 -12.89 -6.54
CA ASN A 70 -0.02 -14.28 -6.39
C ASN A 70 1.21 -15.19 -6.26
N GLU A 71 1.00 -16.50 -6.30
CA GLU A 71 2.06 -17.50 -6.17
C GLU A 71 3.16 -17.42 -7.25
N LYS A 72 2.89 -16.78 -8.40
CA LYS A 72 3.82 -16.71 -9.54
C LYS A 72 4.65 -15.44 -9.61
N ASN A 73 4.24 -14.36 -8.92
CA ASN A 73 4.92 -13.06 -8.97
C ASN A 73 5.18 -12.44 -7.59
N ASN A 74 4.97 -13.19 -6.51
CA ASN A 74 5.44 -12.79 -5.20
C ASN A 74 6.98 -12.77 -5.15
N ILE A 75 7.53 -11.97 -4.25
CA ILE A 75 8.98 -11.78 -4.11
C ILE A 75 9.56 -12.52 -2.90
N HIS A 76 8.86 -13.54 -2.37
CA HIS A 76 9.26 -14.18 -1.12
C HIS A 76 10.64 -14.82 -1.21
N GLU A 77 10.89 -15.59 -2.28
CA GLU A 77 12.18 -16.22 -2.55
C GLU A 77 13.29 -15.18 -2.80
N LEU A 78 12.96 -14.09 -3.51
CA LEU A 78 13.91 -13.01 -3.75
C LEU A 78 14.38 -12.37 -2.44
N ILE A 79 13.46 -12.09 -1.51
CA ILE A 79 13.79 -11.50 -0.21
C ILE A 79 14.67 -12.44 0.64
N GLN A 80 14.42 -13.75 0.60
CA GLN A 80 15.21 -14.72 1.38
C GLN A 80 16.67 -14.83 0.95
N ASN A 81 16.99 -14.41 -0.28
CA ASN A 81 18.34 -14.48 -0.85
C ASN A 81 19.10 -13.14 -0.78
N LEU A 82 18.54 -12.11 -0.14
CA LEU A 82 19.14 -10.78 0.07
C LEU A 82 19.58 -10.58 1.52
#